data_AF-A0ABD2FYY2-F1
#
_entry.id   AF-A0ABD2FYY2-F1
#
_cell.length_a   1.000
_cell.length_b   1.000
_cell.length_c   1.000
_cell.angle_alpha   90.00
_cell.angle_beta   90.00
_cell.angle_gamma   90.00
#
_symmetry.space_group_name_H-M   'P 1'
#
loop_
_entity.id
_entity.type
_entity.pdbx_description
1 polymer ?
#
loop_
_entity_poly.entity_id
_entity_poly.type
_entity_poly.pdbx_seq_one_letter_code
_entity_poly.pdbx_strand_id
1 'polypeptide(L)'
;MSASDSFRDFNPQSGRLDEFYQEHLSNKAECRHLWEVVKLVLILSHGQASVERGFSVNKEVMVENLKEHSLIAQRVINDHVHSVGGLLNIAYTKELFLSAASARQKYHMYLDDQKHLKQDEKKTQKRKGMMEEITQIKAKKKRMEEDLRVLMKSADHNAEKAESQGQLSFLSKSNGLRRAAKEKERHLETLERQLTDKLQELKDTP
;
A
#
# COMPACT_ATOMS: atom_id res chain seq x y z
N MET A 1 -24.43 44.81 24.27
CA MET A 1 -23.21 44.91 23.44
C MET A 1 -23.66 45.01 22.00
N SER A 2 -23.10 45.92 21.21
CA SER A 2 -23.45 46.00 19.79
C SER A 2 -23.01 44.70 19.10
N ALA A 3 -23.69 44.26 18.04
CA ALA A 3 -23.30 43.04 17.32
C ALA A 3 -21.83 43.07 16.85
N SER A 4 -21.23 44.26 16.69
CA SER A 4 -19.83 44.41 16.31
C SER A 4 -18.83 44.13 17.45
N ASP A 5 -19.26 44.22 18.71
CA ASP A 5 -18.40 43.98 19.88
C ASP A 5 -18.27 42.47 20.14
N SER A 6 -19.36 41.71 19.95
CA SER A 6 -19.35 40.25 20.09
C SER A 6 -18.44 39.54 19.08
N PHE A 7 -18.32 40.06 17.84
CA PHE A 7 -17.36 39.54 16.87
C PHE A 7 -15.90 39.80 17.23
N ARG A 8 -15.61 40.91 17.92
CA ARG A 8 -14.24 41.27 18.34
C ARG A 8 -13.77 40.48 19.55
N ASP A 9 -14.70 40.16 20.44
CA ASP A 9 -14.42 39.43 21.67
C ASP A 9 -14.62 37.91 21.53
N PHE A 10 -14.96 37.42 20.34
CA PHE A 10 -15.16 35.99 20.10
C PHE A 10 -13.84 35.22 20.28
N ASN A 11 -13.85 34.26 21.19
CA ASN A 11 -12.73 33.35 21.41
C ASN A 11 -13.04 31.95 20.82
N PRO A 12 -12.32 31.53 19.76
CA PRO A 12 -12.51 30.21 19.14
C PRO A 12 -12.19 29.02 20.04
N GLN A 13 -11.52 29.23 21.17
CA GLN A 13 -11.22 28.15 22.13
C GLN A 13 -12.34 27.89 23.13
N SER A 14 -13.23 28.86 23.36
CA SER A 14 -14.32 28.75 24.34
C SER A 14 -15.69 28.57 23.71
N GLY A 15 -15.84 28.82 22.41
CA GLY A 15 -17.12 28.75 21.71
C GLY A 15 -17.00 28.18 20.30
N ARG A 16 -18.06 27.53 19.84
CA ARG A 16 -18.15 26.97 18.50
C ARG A 16 -18.44 28.06 17.47
N LEU A 17 -17.58 28.14 16.44
CA LEU A 17 -17.65 29.18 15.42
C LEU A 17 -18.92 29.09 14.55
N ASP A 18 -19.40 27.87 14.28
CA ASP A 18 -20.60 27.63 13.49
C ASP A 18 -21.87 28.07 14.21
N GLU A 19 -21.98 27.78 15.50
CA GLU A 19 -23.09 28.23 16.35
C GLU A 19 -23.11 29.76 16.48
N PHE A 20 -21.94 30.36 16.70
CA PHE A 20 -21.79 31.82 16.80
C PHE A 20 -22.20 32.54 15.52
N TYR A 21 -21.77 32.06 14.35
CA TYR A 21 -22.19 32.64 13.07
C TYR A 21 -23.67 32.39 12.77
N GLN A 22 -24.22 31.23 13.14
CA GLN A 22 -25.65 30.98 12.99
C GLN A 22 -26.46 32.01 13.78
N GLU A 23 -26.12 32.23 15.05
CA GLU A 23 -26.83 33.17 15.91
C GLU A 23 -26.85 34.60 15.34
N HIS A 24 -25.71 35.04 14.80
CA HIS A 24 -25.52 36.44 14.39
C HIS A 24 -25.87 36.73 12.92
N LEU A 25 -25.83 35.72 12.04
CA LEU A 25 -26.01 35.88 10.59
C LEU A 25 -27.31 35.24 10.06
N SER A 26 -27.82 34.17 10.66
CA SER A 26 -28.99 33.46 10.12
C SER A 26 -30.30 34.25 10.26
N ASN A 27 -30.40 35.06 11.32
CA ASN A 27 -31.60 35.81 11.67
C ASN A 27 -31.70 37.19 10.97
N LYS A 28 -30.65 37.61 10.24
CA LYS A 28 -30.59 38.92 9.57
C LYS A 28 -30.87 38.79 8.08
N ALA A 29 -31.96 39.40 7.62
CA ALA A 29 -32.35 39.38 6.20
C ALA A 29 -31.25 39.95 5.28
N GLU A 30 -30.54 40.98 5.75
CA GLU A 30 -29.41 41.62 5.06
C GLU A 30 -28.22 40.69 4.88
N CYS A 31 -28.05 39.69 5.75
CA CYS A 31 -26.93 38.76 5.74
C CYS A 31 -27.27 37.42 5.07
N ARG A 32 -28.44 37.25 4.46
CA ARG A 32 -28.88 35.96 3.89
C ARG A 32 -27.88 35.38 2.88
N HIS A 33 -27.39 36.20 1.95
CA HIS A 33 -26.41 35.75 0.95
C HIS A 33 -25.06 35.40 1.58
N LEU A 34 -24.62 36.18 2.57
CA LEU A 34 -23.41 35.91 3.33
C LEU A 34 -23.52 34.61 4.11
N TRP A 35 -24.69 34.34 4.71
CA TRP A 35 -24.94 33.10 5.45
C TRP A 35 -24.86 31.85 4.54
N GLU A 36 -25.39 31.92 3.32
CA GLU A 36 -25.24 30.83 2.35
C GLU A 36 -23.77 30.59 1.96
N VAL A 37 -22.98 31.66 1.79
CA VAL A 37 -21.53 31.53 1.56
C VAL A 37 -20.81 30.92 2.77
N VAL A 38 -21.16 31.35 3.98
CA VAL A 38 -20.59 30.80 5.23
C VAL A 38 -20.91 29.32 5.36
N LYS A 39 -22.13 28.87 5.05
CA LYS A 39 -22.47 27.44 5.00
C LYS A 39 -21.58 26.68 4.03
N LEU A 40 -21.39 27.21 2.81
CA LEU A 40 -20.52 26.57 1.83
C LEU A 40 -19.06 26.49 2.33
N VAL A 41 -18.53 27.54 2.93
CA VAL A 41 -17.17 27.57 3.50
C VAL A 41 -17.01 26.59 4.66
N LEU A 42 -18.01 26.49 5.54
CA LEU A 42 -18.00 25.55 6.67
C LEU A 42 -18.18 24.08 6.24
N ILE A 43 -18.75 23.82 5.07
CA ILE A 43 -18.97 22.47 4.51
C ILE A 43 -17.88 22.07 3.50
N LEU A 44 -17.18 23.03 2.90
CA LEU A 44 -16.08 22.77 1.97
C LEU A 44 -15.00 21.94 2.67
N SER A 45 -14.73 20.75 2.12
CA SER A 45 -13.68 19.88 2.63
C SER A 45 -12.32 20.51 2.35
N HIS A 46 -11.74 21.13 3.36
CA HIS A 46 -10.34 21.54 3.29
C HIS A 46 -9.46 20.28 3.26
N GLY A 47 -8.90 19.95 2.10
CA GLY A 47 -7.92 18.86 1.90
C GLY A 47 -6.58 19.03 2.65
N GLN A 48 -6.54 19.93 3.64
CA GLN A 48 -5.45 20.23 4.56
C GLN A 48 -5.97 20.52 5.99
N ALA A 49 -7.15 20.01 6.38
CA ALA A 49 -7.71 20.15 7.73
C ALA A 49 -6.95 19.40 8.85
N SER A 50 -5.70 18.99 8.62
CA SER A 50 -4.84 18.41 9.66
C SER A 50 -4.19 19.45 10.58
N VAL A 51 -4.19 20.76 10.24
CA VAL A 51 -3.38 21.74 10.99
C VAL A 51 -4.18 22.85 11.70
N GLU A 52 -5.44 23.12 11.33
CA GLU A 52 -6.17 24.25 11.93
C GLU A 52 -7.26 23.82 12.93
N ARG A 53 -6.81 23.78 14.20
CA ARG A 53 -7.51 24.27 15.41
C ARG A 53 -9.02 24.03 15.49
N GLY A 54 -9.43 22.95 16.17
CA GLY A 54 -10.67 22.90 16.94
C GLY A 54 -11.85 22.12 16.35
N PHE A 55 -11.79 21.66 15.10
CA PHE A 55 -12.92 20.92 14.49
C PHE A 55 -12.77 19.40 14.46
N SER A 56 -11.59 18.88 14.72
CA SER A 56 -11.34 17.43 14.69
C SER A 56 -11.49 16.84 16.09
N VAL A 57 -12.68 16.30 16.39
CA VAL A 57 -12.93 15.45 17.58
C VAL A 57 -11.91 14.30 17.64
N ASN A 58 -11.43 13.84 16.48
CA ASN A 58 -10.39 12.82 16.43
C ASN A 58 -9.09 13.29 17.09
N LYS A 59 -8.71 14.57 16.99
CA LYS A 59 -7.47 15.08 17.61
C LYS A 59 -7.51 15.03 19.14
N GLU A 60 -8.69 15.19 19.74
CA GLU A 60 -8.86 15.09 21.20
C GLU A 60 -8.73 13.64 21.71
N VAL A 61 -9.06 12.68 20.86
CA VAL A 61 -8.99 11.24 21.15
C VAL A 61 -7.66 10.62 20.67
N MET A 62 -6.94 11.29 19.77
CA MET A 62 -5.68 10.82 19.21
C MET A 62 -4.53 10.91 20.23
N VAL A 63 -4.00 9.75 20.59
CA VAL A 63 -2.72 9.61 21.30
C VAL A 63 -1.63 9.19 20.30
N GLU A 64 -0.39 9.62 20.53
CA GLU A 64 0.75 9.19 19.71
C GLU A 64 0.83 7.66 19.62
N ASN A 65 1.10 7.13 18.43
CA ASN A 65 1.22 5.68 18.14
C ASN A 65 -0.08 4.86 18.29
N LEU A 66 -1.25 5.50 18.30
CA LEU A 66 -2.52 4.80 18.30
C LEU A 66 -2.81 4.15 16.92
N LYS A 67 -3.16 2.86 16.90
CA LYS A 67 -3.62 2.19 15.68
C LYS A 67 -5.06 2.60 15.36
N GLU A 68 -5.41 2.57 14.07
CA GLU A 68 -6.76 2.87 13.57
C GLU A 68 -7.86 2.13 14.34
N HIS A 69 -7.70 0.82 14.56
CA HIS A 69 -8.68 0.02 15.31
C HIS A 69 -8.92 0.55 16.73
N SER A 70 -7.87 1.02 17.41
CA SER A 70 -7.99 1.59 18.75
C SER A 70 -8.66 2.97 18.72
N LEU A 71 -8.39 3.76 17.68
CA LEU A 71 -9.07 5.05 17.46
C LEU A 71 -10.57 4.87 17.22
N ILE A 72 -10.94 3.91 16.35
CA ILE A 72 -12.35 3.57 16.09
C ILE A 72 -13.04 3.14 17.38
N ALA A 73 -12.41 2.26 18.17
CA ALA A 73 -12.98 1.80 19.43
C ALA A 73 -13.20 2.94 20.43
N GLN A 74 -12.23 3.85 20.59
CA GLN A 74 -12.38 5.02 21.45
C GLN A 74 -13.48 5.96 20.97
N ARG A 75 -13.61 6.15 19.65
CA ARG A 75 -14.67 6.97 19.07
C ARG A 75 -16.06 6.38 19.31
N VAL A 76 -16.22 5.07 19.11
CA VAL A 76 -17.48 4.36 19.40
C VAL A 76 -17.88 4.53 20.87
N ILE A 77 -16.91 4.42 21.80
CA ILE A 77 -17.16 4.65 23.22
C ILE A 77 -17.58 6.10 23.45
N ASN A 78 -16.86 7.06 22.88
CA ASN A 78 -17.13 8.48 23.06
C ASN A 78 -18.52 8.88 22.53
N ASP A 79 -18.87 8.42 21.34
CA ASP A 79 -20.18 8.64 20.71
C ASP A 79 -21.31 8.03 21.55
N HIS A 80 -21.08 6.85 22.14
CA HIS A 80 -22.05 6.23 23.03
C HIS A 80 -22.23 7.03 24.33
N VAL A 81 -21.14 7.47 24.96
CA VAL A 81 -21.20 8.30 26.18
C VAL A 81 -21.96 9.60 25.91
N HIS A 82 -21.71 10.25 24.77
CA HIS A 82 -22.42 11.47 24.37
C HIS A 82 -23.90 11.23 24.12
N SER A 83 -24.26 10.14 23.41
CA SER A 83 -25.67 9.85 23.10
C SER A 83 -26.51 9.53 24.35
N VAL A 84 -25.88 8.97 25.39
CA VAL A 84 -26.53 8.64 26.67
C VAL A 84 -26.53 9.83 27.65
N GLY A 85 -25.95 10.97 27.25
CA GLY A 85 -25.94 12.21 28.05
C GLY A 85 -24.94 12.21 29.19
N GLY A 86 -23.85 11.44 29.06
CA GLY A 86 -22.72 11.42 29.99
C GLY A 86 -22.50 10.06 30.68
N LEU A 87 -21.38 9.97 31.40
CA LEU A 87 -20.87 8.72 32.02
C LEU A 87 -21.81 8.13 33.07
N LEU A 88 -22.59 8.96 33.77
CA LEU A 88 -23.47 8.53 34.87
C LEU A 88 -24.72 7.79 34.39
N ASN A 89 -25.09 7.97 33.12
CA ASN A 89 -26.33 7.43 32.55
C ASN A 89 -26.10 6.08 31.82
N ILE A 90 -24.87 5.57 31.81
CA ILE A 90 -24.52 4.33 31.11
C ILE A 90 -25.08 3.12 31.87
N ALA A 91 -25.83 2.28 31.16
CA ALA A 91 -26.38 1.05 31.72
C ALA A 91 -25.29 -0.02 31.90
N TYR A 92 -25.11 -0.48 33.14
CA TYR A 92 -24.19 -1.57 33.47
C TYR A 92 -24.81 -2.94 33.20
N THR A 93 -24.71 -3.41 31.95
CA THR A 93 -25.26 -4.71 31.53
C THR A 93 -24.28 -5.86 31.83
N LYS A 94 -24.81 -7.06 32.06
CA LYS A 94 -24.00 -8.29 32.24
C LYS A 94 -23.07 -8.56 31.05
N GLU A 95 -23.52 -8.22 29.85
CA GLU A 95 -22.73 -8.36 28.61
C GLU A 95 -21.52 -7.44 28.59
N LEU A 96 -21.64 -6.21 29.09
CA LEU A 96 -20.52 -5.28 29.20
C LEU A 96 -19.44 -5.85 30.12
N PHE A 97 -19.83 -6.42 31.26
CA PHE A 97 -18.90 -7.08 32.19
C PHE A 97 -18.22 -8.31 31.56
N LEU A 98 -18.96 -9.16 30.86
CA LEU A 98 -18.39 -10.31 30.15
C LEU A 98 -17.43 -9.88 29.03
N SER A 99 -17.76 -8.81 28.31
CA SER A 99 -16.89 -8.25 27.28
C SER A 99 -15.59 -7.71 27.87
N ALA A 100 -15.67 -6.97 28.98
CA ALA A 100 -14.50 -6.47 29.69
C ALA A 100 -13.62 -7.61 30.24
N ALA A 101 -14.24 -8.65 30.83
CA ALA A 101 -13.51 -9.82 31.34
C ALA A 101 -12.78 -10.59 30.23
N SER A 102 -13.38 -10.68 29.04
CA SER A 102 -12.78 -11.36 27.87
C SER A 102 -11.81 -10.49 27.07
N ALA A 103 -11.71 -9.19 27.35
CA ALA A 103 -10.92 -8.24 26.55
C ALA A 103 -9.44 -8.62 26.47
N ARG A 104 -8.86 -9.08 27.60
CA ARG A 104 -7.46 -9.52 27.64
C ARG A 104 -7.22 -10.74 26.74
N GLN A 105 -8.11 -11.73 26.79
CA GLN A 105 -8.00 -12.92 25.94
C GLN A 105 -8.10 -12.56 24.46
N LYS A 106 -9.09 -11.73 24.09
CA LYS A 106 -9.26 -11.22 22.72
C LYS A 106 -8.01 -10.49 22.23
N TYR A 107 -7.37 -9.70 23.09
CA TYR A 107 -6.12 -9.02 22.76
C TYR A 107 -4.97 -9.99 22.50
N HIS A 108 -4.81 -11.03 23.32
CA HIS A 108 -3.79 -12.06 23.07
C HIS A 108 -4.04 -12.81 21.75
N MET A 109 -5.29 -13.19 21.47
CA MET A 109 -5.65 -13.80 20.19
C MET A 109 -5.29 -12.89 19.01
N TYR A 110 -5.64 -11.59 19.08
CA TYR A 110 -5.25 -10.62 18.07
C TYR A 110 -3.73 -10.54 17.88
N LEU A 111 -2.94 -10.58 18.95
CA LEU A 111 -1.49 -10.56 18.84
C LEU A 111 -0.93 -11.81 18.14
N ASP A 112 -1.51 -12.97 18.38
CA ASP A 112 -1.09 -14.21 17.73
C ASP A 112 -1.51 -14.23 16.26
N ASP A 113 -2.73 -13.78 15.92
CA ASP A 113 -3.17 -13.59 14.54
C ASP A 113 -2.24 -12.64 13.78
N GLN A 114 -1.83 -11.52 14.40
CA GLN A 114 -0.88 -10.58 13.82
C GLN A 114 0.51 -11.20 13.58
N LYS A 115 0.95 -12.16 14.41
CA LYS A 115 2.19 -12.89 14.17
C LYS A 115 2.04 -13.84 12.99
N HIS A 116 0.91 -14.57 12.91
CA HIS A 116 0.63 -15.49 11.81
C HIS A 116 0.55 -14.75 10.47
N LEU A 117 -0.20 -13.65 10.41
CA LEU A 117 -0.27 -12.80 9.22
C LEU A 117 1.10 -12.36 8.74
N LYS A 118 1.97 -11.87 9.65
CA LYS A 118 3.35 -11.47 9.30
C LYS A 118 4.21 -12.64 8.83
N GLN A 119 4.00 -13.84 9.36
CA GLN A 119 4.72 -15.03 8.89
C GLN A 119 4.27 -15.43 7.49
N ASP A 120 2.97 -15.38 7.22
CA ASP A 120 2.40 -15.75 5.93
C ASP A 120 2.69 -14.71 4.85
N GLU A 121 2.71 -13.42 5.19
CA GLU A 121 3.20 -12.35 4.32
C GLU A 121 4.67 -12.59 3.93
N LYS A 122 5.53 -12.94 4.90
CA LYS A 122 6.94 -13.25 4.63
C LYS A 122 7.10 -14.46 3.71
N LYS A 123 6.33 -15.53 3.95
CA LYS A 123 6.32 -16.72 3.07
C LYS A 123 5.87 -16.36 1.65
N THR A 124 4.79 -15.59 1.54
CA THR A 124 4.23 -15.13 0.27
C THR A 124 5.23 -14.25 -0.49
N GLN A 125 5.88 -13.31 0.21
CA GLN A 125 6.89 -12.43 -0.38
C GLN A 125 8.11 -13.23 -0.88
N LYS A 126 8.58 -14.22 -0.11
CA LYS A 126 9.66 -15.12 -0.55
C LYS A 126 9.27 -15.91 -1.79
N ARG A 127 8.06 -16.51 -1.81
CA ARG A 127 7.53 -17.24 -2.98
C ARG A 127 7.43 -16.34 -4.21
N LYS A 128 6.94 -15.11 -4.04
CA LYS A 128 6.86 -14.11 -5.12
C LYS A 128 8.25 -13.78 -5.68
N GLY A 129 9.23 -13.51 -4.81
CA GLY A 129 10.61 -13.25 -5.23
C GLY A 129 11.23 -14.42 -6.01
N MET A 130 11.05 -15.65 -5.52
CA MET A 130 11.51 -16.85 -6.23
C MET A 130 10.82 -17.03 -7.59
N MET A 131 9.52 -16.73 -7.68
CA MET A 131 8.79 -16.79 -8.95
C MET A 131 9.30 -15.73 -9.94
N GLU A 132 9.58 -14.52 -9.48
CA GLU A 132 10.19 -13.46 -10.29
C GLU A 132 11.58 -13.88 -10.81
N GLU A 133 12.45 -14.44 -9.96
CA GLU A 133 13.75 -15.00 -10.37
C GLU A 133 13.60 -16.07 -11.46
N ILE A 134 12.66 -17.00 -11.30
CA ILE A 134 12.36 -18.05 -12.29
C ILE A 134 11.93 -17.43 -13.62
N THR A 135 11.07 -16.41 -13.61
CA THR A 135 10.64 -15.73 -14.85
C THR A 135 11.80 -15.03 -15.55
N GLN A 136 12.71 -14.41 -14.79
CA GLN A 136 13.91 -13.78 -15.35
C GLN A 136 14.85 -14.81 -15.97
N ILE A 137 15.09 -15.95 -15.32
CA ILE A 137 15.93 -17.03 -15.85
C ILE A 137 15.30 -17.60 -17.12
N LYS A 138 13.98 -17.85 -17.14
CA LYS A 138 13.27 -18.32 -18.35
C LYS A 138 13.39 -17.33 -19.52
N ALA A 139 13.26 -16.02 -19.25
CA ALA A 139 13.42 -15.00 -20.28
C ALA A 139 14.86 -14.94 -20.83
N LYS A 140 15.87 -15.03 -19.94
CA LYS A 140 17.29 -15.09 -20.34
C LYS A 140 17.58 -16.34 -21.19
N LYS A 141 17.08 -17.50 -20.78
CA LYS A 141 17.19 -18.75 -21.53
C LYS A 141 16.62 -18.61 -22.94
N LYS A 142 15.38 -18.13 -23.07
CA LYS A 142 14.72 -17.92 -24.37
C LYS A 142 15.50 -16.99 -25.29
N ARG A 143 16.07 -15.90 -24.75
CA ARG A 143 16.91 -14.98 -25.53
C ARG A 143 18.19 -15.66 -26.03
N MET A 144 18.83 -16.44 -25.17
CA MET A 144 20.06 -17.16 -25.51
C MET A 144 19.83 -18.27 -26.55
N GLU A 145 18.67 -18.94 -26.50
CA GLU A 145 18.25 -19.90 -27.52
C GLU A 145 18.09 -19.26 -28.91
N GLU A 146 17.46 -18.08 -28.99
CA GLU A 146 17.33 -17.38 -30.28
C GLU A 146 18.70 -16.90 -30.79
N ASP A 147 19.55 -16.39 -29.91
CA ASP A 147 20.93 -16.00 -30.26
C ASP A 147 21.72 -17.18 -30.84
N LEU A 148 21.61 -18.37 -30.23
CA LEU A 148 22.23 -19.59 -30.73
C LEU A 148 21.72 -19.95 -32.12
N ARG A 149 20.40 -19.88 -32.31
CA ARG A 149 19.77 -20.16 -33.60
C ARG A 149 20.28 -19.22 -34.70
N VAL A 150 20.41 -17.93 -34.40
CA VAL A 150 20.94 -16.93 -35.35
C VAL A 150 22.42 -17.17 -35.65
N LEU A 151 23.24 -17.47 -34.63
CA LEU A 151 24.66 -17.77 -34.80
C LEU A 151 24.89 -19.02 -35.65
N MET A 152 24.12 -20.09 -35.42
CA MET A 152 24.20 -21.33 -36.20
C MET A 152 23.80 -21.09 -37.66
N LYS A 153 22.66 -20.43 -37.92
CA LYS A 153 22.25 -20.07 -39.28
C LYS A 153 23.31 -19.23 -40.01
N SER A 154 23.92 -18.28 -39.31
CA SER A 154 24.98 -17.43 -39.87
C SER A 154 26.27 -18.21 -40.13
N ALA A 155 26.58 -19.21 -39.30
CA ALA A 155 27.71 -20.09 -39.50
C ALA A 155 27.50 -21.00 -40.72
N ASP A 156 26.30 -21.57 -40.88
CA ASP A 156 25.93 -22.44 -42.00
C ASP A 156 25.97 -21.66 -43.32
N HIS A 157 25.37 -20.46 -43.35
CA HIS A 157 25.42 -19.57 -44.52
C HIS A 157 26.86 -19.21 -44.93
N ASN A 158 27.75 -18.98 -43.96
CA ASN A 158 29.16 -18.71 -44.25
C ASN A 158 29.90 -19.96 -44.74
N ALA A 159 29.50 -21.17 -44.31
CA ALA A 159 30.07 -22.42 -44.81
C ALA A 159 29.66 -22.66 -46.27
N GLU A 160 28.38 -22.51 -46.61
CA GLU A 160 27.86 -22.61 -47.98
C GLU A 160 28.51 -21.59 -48.94
N LYS A 161 28.72 -20.36 -48.47
CA LYS A 161 29.47 -19.33 -49.22
C LYS A 161 30.93 -19.70 -49.44
N ALA A 162 31.57 -20.32 -48.44
CA ALA A 162 32.95 -20.77 -48.57
C ALA A 162 33.08 -21.86 -49.64
N GLU A 163 32.12 -22.80 -49.70
CA GLU A 163 32.08 -23.86 -50.70
C GLU A 163 31.82 -23.35 -52.11
N SER A 164 30.81 -22.47 -52.27
CA SER A 164 30.44 -21.92 -53.58
C SER A 164 31.48 -20.96 -54.17
N GLN A 165 32.17 -20.17 -53.34
CA GLN A 165 33.14 -19.16 -53.79
C GLN A 165 34.60 -19.62 -53.65
N GLY A 166 34.87 -20.76 -53.03
CA GLY A 166 36.22 -21.28 -52.77
C GLY A 166 37.05 -20.42 -51.80
N GLN A 167 36.41 -19.58 -50.98
CA GLN A 167 37.10 -18.61 -50.12
C GLN A 167 37.22 -19.11 -48.67
N LEU A 168 38.44 -19.47 -48.26
CA LEU A 168 38.80 -19.90 -46.90
C LEU A 168 38.51 -18.87 -45.79
N SER A 169 38.38 -17.59 -46.15
CA SER A 169 38.06 -16.51 -45.21
C SER A 169 36.67 -16.68 -44.59
N PHE A 170 35.68 -17.16 -45.35
CA PHE A 170 34.33 -17.44 -44.86
C PHE A 170 34.29 -18.68 -43.96
N LEU A 171 35.11 -19.69 -44.25
CA LEU A 171 35.28 -20.87 -43.40
C LEU A 171 35.80 -20.48 -42.01
N SER A 172 36.79 -19.59 -41.96
CA SER A 172 37.34 -19.07 -40.70
C SER A 172 36.28 -18.31 -39.88
N LYS A 173 35.43 -17.51 -40.54
CA LYS A 173 34.30 -16.81 -39.91
C LYS A 173 33.25 -17.80 -39.39
N SER A 174 32.88 -18.81 -40.17
CA SER A 174 31.95 -19.87 -39.75
C SER A 174 32.44 -20.59 -38.49
N ASN A 175 33.71 -20.99 -38.47
CA ASN A 175 34.33 -21.63 -37.30
C ASN A 175 34.38 -20.72 -36.07
N GLY A 176 34.54 -19.41 -36.25
CA GLY A 176 34.43 -18.43 -35.17
C GLY A 176 33.02 -18.40 -34.56
N LEU A 177 31.99 -18.34 -35.41
CA LEU A 177 30.59 -18.34 -34.98
C LEU A 177 30.19 -19.67 -34.29
N ARG A 178 30.66 -20.81 -34.79
CA ARG A 178 30.43 -22.12 -34.16
C ARG A 178 31.08 -22.24 -32.78
N ARG A 179 32.29 -21.68 -32.60
CA ARG A 179 32.93 -21.61 -31.29
C ARG A 179 32.13 -20.74 -30.32
N ALA A 180 31.70 -19.56 -30.75
CA ALA A 180 30.85 -18.68 -29.94
C ALA A 180 29.50 -19.32 -29.59
N ALA A 181 28.89 -20.07 -30.51
CA ALA A 181 27.67 -20.83 -30.25
C ALA A 181 27.92 -21.91 -29.19
N LYS A 182 28.99 -22.70 -29.30
CA LYS A 182 29.35 -23.72 -28.31
C LYS A 182 29.58 -23.16 -26.90
N GLU A 183 30.13 -21.95 -26.79
CA GLU A 183 30.29 -21.27 -25.51
C GLU A 183 28.93 -20.83 -24.92
N LYS A 184 28.04 -20.28 -25.76
CA LYS A 184 26.67 -19.95 -25.35
C LYS A 184 25.84 -21.19 -24.96
N GLU A 185 26.04 -22.34 -25.59
CA GLU A 185 25.41 -23.61 -25.18
C GLU A 185 25.80 -24.01 -23.75
N ARG A 186 27.08 -23.91 -23.39
CA ARG A 186 27.53 -24.19 -22.00
C ARG A 186 26.89 -23.26 -20.97
N HIS A 187 26.74 -21.99 -21.32
CA HIS A 187 26.02 -21.04 -20.46
C HIS A 187 24.54 -21.38 -20.34
N LEU A 188 23.92 -21.86 -21.40
CA LEU A 188 22.53 -22.30 -21.41
C LEU A 188 22.33 -23.53 -20.51
N GLU A 189 23.20 -24.55 -20.60
CA GLU A 189 23.19 -25.70 -19.69
C GLU A 189 23.31 -25.29 -18.22
N THR A 190 24.14 -24.29 -17.94
CA THR A 190 24.30 -23.75 -16.58
C THR A 190 23.03 -23.05 -16.09
N LEU A 191 22.39 -22.26 -16.96
CA LEU A 191 21.10 -21.61 -16.66
C LEU A 191 19.96 -22.62 -16.48
N GLU A 192 19.99 -23.73 -17.23
CA GLU A 192 19.01 -24.81 -17.08
C GLU A 192 19.13 -25.50 -15.72
N ARG A 193 20.35 -25.79 -15.26
CA ARG A 193 20.58 -26.31 -13.91
C ARG A 193 20.09 -25.36 -12.83
N GLN A 194 20.43 -24.07 -12.96
CA GLN A 194 19.93 -23.04 -12.03
C GLN A 194 18.40 -22.96 -12.03
N LEU A 195 17.76 -23.11 -13.20
CA LEU A 195 16.31 -23.11 -13.31
C LEU A 195 15.69 -24.34 -12.64
N THR A 196 16.27 -25.53 -12.82
CA THR A 196 15.79 -26.76 -12.18
C THR A 196 15.92 -26.68 -10.67
N ASP A 197 17.06 -26.18 -10.17
CA ASP A 197 17.31 -26.02 -8.74
C ASP A 197 16.30 -25.04 -8.12
N LYS A 198 16.08 -23.89 -8.76
CA LYS A 198 15.10 -22.89 -8.31
C LYS A 198 13.65 -23.39 -8.36
N LEU A 199 13.31 -24.22 -9.35
CA LEU A 199 11.99 -24.86 -9.42
C LEU A 199 11.80 -25.91 -8.33
N GLN A 200 12.87 -26.61 -7.95
CA GLN A 200 12.85 -27.56 -6.84
C GLN A 200 12.72 -26.84 -5.50
N GLU A 201 13.53 -25.79 -5.26
CA GLU A 201 13.41 -24.91 -4.09
C GLU A 201 11.98 -24.36 -3.92
N LEU A 202 11.32 -23.96 -5.01
CA LEU A 202 9.95 -23.46 -4.96
C LEU A 202 8.95 -24.55 -4.55
N LYS A 203 9.12 -25.80 -5.00
CA LYS A 203 8.26 -26.93 -4.62
C LYS A 203 8.45 -27.34 -3.18
N ASP A 204 9.68 -27.25 -2.68
CA ASP A 204 10.04 -27.63 -1.32
C ASP A 204 9.69 -26.54 -0.28
N THR A 205 9.31 -25.34 -0.75
CA THR A 205 8.84 -24.26 0.12
C THR A 205 7.37 -24.50 0.53
N PRO A 206 7.06 -24.69 1.83
CA PRO A 206 5.70 -24.98 2.33
C PRO A 206 4.74 -23.79 2.19
#